data_AF-K5W9H4-F1
#
_entry.id   AF-K5W9H4-F1
#
_cell.length_a   1.000
_cell.length_b   1.000
_cell.length_c   1.000
_cell.angle_alpha   90.00
_cell.angle_beta   90.00
_cell.angle_gamma   90.00
#
_symmetry.space_group_name_H-M   'P 1'
#
loop_
_entity.id
_entity.type
_entity.pdbx_description
1 polymer ?
#
loop_
_entity_poly.entity_id
_entity_poly.type
_entity_poly.pdbx_seq_one_letter_code
_entity_poly.pdbx_strand_id
1 'polypeptide(L)' 'MSPSNRKYPNPLLFVGVSLASYAAFYYLIQHREATYPASRQARQRDSPLIPPIHPEDLSKDKTR' A
#
# COMPACT_ATOMS: atom_id res chain seq x y z
N MET A 1 -36.64 -8.56 -39.09
CA MET A 1 -35.28 -8.53 -38.49
C MET A 1 -34.98 -7.08 -38.12
N SER A 2 -35.18 -6.67 -36.86
CA SER A 2 -34.81 -5.30 -36.46
C SER A 2 -33.28 -5.22 -36.32
N PRO A 3 -32.61 -4.20 -36.88
CA PRO A 3 -31.17 -4.07 -36.70
C PRO A 3 -30.90 -3.79 -35.22
N SER A 4 -30.12 -4.66 -34.56
CA SER A 4 -29.64 -4.39 -33.22
C SER A 4 -28.76 -3.15 -33.31
N ASN A 5 -29.26 -2.03 -32.81
CA ASN A 5 -28.58 -0.75 -32.78
C ASN A 5 -27.48 -0.82 -31.71
N ARG A 6 -26.39 -1.55 -32.01
CA ARG A 6 -25.24 -1.73 -31.12
C ARG A 6 -24.50 -0.40 -31.04
N LYS A 7 -24.99 0.49 -30.19
CA LYS A 7 -24.27 1.70 -29.78
C LYS A 7 -23.05 1.23 -29.01
N TYR A 8 -21.88 1.35 -29.61
CA TYR A 8 -20.62 1.11 -28.93
C TYR A 8 -20.49 2.12 -27.78
N PRO A 9 -19.89 1.72 -26.64
CA PRO A 9 -19.66 2.63 -25.55
C PRO A 9 -18.74 3.77 -26.01
N ASN A 10 -19.03 4.99 -25.55
CA ASN A 10 -18.22 6.15 -25.91
C ASN A 10 -16.81 5.98 -25.30
N PRO A 11 -15.74 5.90 -26.11
CA PRO A 11 -14.38 5.67 -25.60
C PRO A 11 -13.89 6.80 -24.68
N LEU A 12 -14.42 8.02 -24.84
CA LEU A 12 -14.08 9.14 -23.97
C LEU A 12 -14.56 8.94 -22.53
N LEU A 13 -15.68 8.23 -22.34
CA LEU A 13 -16.15 7.89 -21.00
C LEU A 13 -15.20 6.91 -20.32
N PHE A 14 -14.67 5.94 -21.07
CA PHE A 14 -13.69 5.00 -20.54
C PHE A 14 -12.42 5.74 -20.10
N VAL A 15 -11.86 6.58 -20.97
CA VAL A 15 -10.68 7.38 -20.66
C VAL A 15 -10.94 8.28 -19.45
N GLY A 16 -12.09 8.96 -19.41
CA GLY A 16 -12.47 9.83 -18.30
C GLY A 16 -12.55 9.09 -16.96
N VAL A 17 -13.18 7.93 -16.92
CA VAL A 17 -13.26 7.10 -15.70
C VAL A 17 -11.88 6.62 -15.28
N SER A 18 -11.05 6.15 -16.21
CA SER A 18 -9.68 5.72 -15.90
C SER A 18 -8.84 6.87 -15.30
N LEU A 19 -8.91 8.06 -15.88
CA LEU A 19 -8.18 9.23 -15.41
C LEU A 19 -8.67 9.68 -14.03
N ALA A 20 -10.00 9.68 -13.81
CA ALA A 20 -10.59 10.00 -12.53
C ALA A 20 -10.18 9.00 -11.43
N SER A 21 -10.22 7.70 -11.74
CA SER A 21 -9.77 6.65 -10.82
C SER A 21 -8.28 6.78 -10.47
N TYR A 22 -7.43 7.07 -11.46
CA TYR A 22 -6.01 7.30 -11.24
C TYR A 22 -5.77 8.52 -10.34
N ALA A 23 -6.42 9.65 -10.63
CA ALA A 23 -6.27 10.87 -9.84
C ALA A 23 -6.74 10.69 -8.39
N ALA A 24 -7.88 10.01 -8.18
CA ALA A 24 -8.39 9.70 -6.85
C ALA A 24 -7.40 8.83 -6.05
N PHE A 25 -6.82 7.80 -6.69
CA PHE A 25 -5.86 6.92 -6.05
C PHE A 25 -4.53 7.64 -5.73
N TYR A 26 -4.03 8.44 -6.67
CA TYR A 26 -2.85 9.27 -6.47
C TYR A 26 -3.02 10.24 -5.30
N TYR A 27 -4.15 10.94 -5.26
CA TYR A 27 -4.48 11.85 -4.16
C TYR A 27 -4.57 11.11 -2.82
N LEU A 28 -5.19 9.92 -2.80
CA LEU A 28 -5.28 9.11 -1.59
C LEU A 28 -3.90 8.68 -1.07
N ILE A 29 -2.99 8.26 -1.95
CA ILE A 29 -1.60 7.93 -1.56
C ILE A 29 -0.93 9.15 -0.96
N GLN A 30 -0.98 10.30 -1.65
CA GLN A 30 -0.34 11.52 -1.19
C GLN A 30 -0.89 11.96 0.17
N HIS A 31 -2.20 11.85 0.37
CA HIS A 31 -2.83 12.17 1.64
C HIS A 31 -2.40 11.19 2.75
N ARG A 32 -2.29 9.90 2.46
CA ARG A 32 -1.80 8.91 3.43
C ARG A 32 -0.35 9.14 3.82
N GLU A 33 0.50 9.53 2.89
CA GLU A 33 1.90 9.88 3.18
C GLU A 33 2.01 11.09 4.12
N ALA A 34 1.13 12.08 3.95
CA ALA A 34 1.07 13.26 4.80
C ALA A 34 0.48 12.95 6.20
N THR A 35 -0.62 12.19 6.25
CA THR A 35 -1.41 11.98 7.48
C THR A 35 -0.89 10.82 8.35
N TYR A 36 -0.36 9.76 7.73
CA TYR A 36 0.09 8.56 8.44
C TYR A 36 1.47 8.11 7.95
N PRO A 37 2.55 8.81 8.37
CA PRO A 37 3.91 8.36 8.11
C PRO A 37 4.29 7.11 8.94
N ALA A 38 3.34 6.27 9.36
CA ALA A 38 3.57 5.12 10.24
C ALA A 38 4.55 4.09 9.67
N SER A 39 4.77 4.06 8.34
CA SER A 39 5.86 3.31 7.71
C SER A 39 7.27 3.90 7.94
N ARG A 40 7.36 5.16 8.41
CA ARG A 40 8.57 5.83 8.91
C ARG A 40 8.71 5.76 10.42
N GLN A 41 7.70 5.33 11.16
CA GLN A 41 7.90 5.03 12.57
C GLN A 41 8.92 3.89 12.64
N ALA A 42 9.94 4.06 13.47
CA ALA A 42 10.85 2.97 13.79
C ALA A 42 9.97 1.79 14.18
N ARG A 43 10.06 0.68 13.42
CA ARG A 43 9.40 -0.57 13.79
C ARG A 43 9.69 -0.75 15.27
N GLN A 44 8.66 -0.86 16.12
CA GLN A 44 8.87 -1.16 17.53
C GLN A 44 9.78 -2.38 17.57
N ARG A 45 11.05 -2.14 17.91
CA ARG A 45 12.08 -3.18 18.03
C ARG A 45 11.70 -4.14 19.16
N ASP A 46 10.76 -3.69 19.98
CA ASP A 46 10.26 -4.29 21.19
C ASP A 46 8.79 -4.67 20.94
N SER A 47 8.57 -5.72 20.14
CA SER A 47 7.31 -6.45 20.26
C SER A 47 7.26 -7.04 21.66
N PRO A 48 6.14 -6.95 22.41
CA PRO A 48 6.04 -7.52 23.76
C PRO A 48 6.20 -9.05 23.77
N LEU A 49 6.19 -9.69 22.59
CA LEU A 49 6.42 -11.11 22.38
C LEU A 49 7.89 -11.46 22.10
N ILE A 50 8.76 -10.47 21.86
CA ILE A 50 10.19 -10.70 21.73
C ILE A 50 10.78 -10.63 23.14
N PRO A 51 11.28 -11.75 23.68
CA PRO A 51 11.91 -11.73 24.98
C PRO A 51 13.17 -10.84 24.92
N PRO A 52 13.51 -10.15 26.03
CA PRO A 52 14.76 -9.41 26.11
C PRO A 52 15.93 -10.34 25.81
N ILE A 53 16.84 -9.90 24.94
CA ILE A 53 18.05 -10.68 24.63
C ILE A 53 18.99 -10.59 25.82
N HIS A 54 19.26 -11.74 26.40
CA HIS A 54 20.23 -11.91 27.47
C HIS A 54 21.67 -11.83 26.90
N PRO A 55 22.58 -11.05 27.50
CA PRO A 55 23.94 -10.86 26.95
C PRO A 55 24.75 -12.16 26.85
N GLU A 56 24.45 -13.14 27.70
CA GLU A 56 24.99 -14.51 27.67
C GLU A 56 24.67 -15.25 26.36
N ASP A 57 23.52 -15.01 25.73
CA ASP A 57 23.09 -15.69 24.50
C ASP A 57 23.81 -15.15 23.26
N LEU A 58 24.15 -13.85 23.25
CA LEU A 58 24.91 -13.21 22.17
C LEU A 58 26.35 -13.74 22.06
N SER A 59 26.91 -14.23 23.18
CA SER A 59 28.27 -14.76 23.22
C SER A 59 28.38 -16.18 22.64
N LYS A 60 27.31 -16.98 22.73
CA LYS A 60 27.28 -18.37 22.23
C LYS A 60 27.14 -18.45 20.71
N ASP A 61 26.38 -17.54 20.11
CA ASP A 61 26.06 -17.58 18.68
C ASP A 61 27.23 -17.14 17.78
N LYS A 62 28.22 -16.42 18.34
CA LYS A 62 29.38 -15.93 17.59
C LYS A 62 30.45 -17.00 17.33
N THR A 63 30.28 -18.19 17.89
CA THR A 63 31.23 -19.31 17.84
C THR A 63 30.77 -20.48 16.97
N ARG A 64 29.67 -20.35 16.22
CA ARG A 64 29.17 -21.36 15.28
C ARG A 64 29.37 -20.91 13.84
#